data_AF-A0A973SG38-F1
#
_entry.id   AF-A0A973SG38-F1
#
_cell.length_a   1.000
_cell.length_b   1.000
_cell.length_c   1.000
_cell.angle_alpha   90.00
_cell.angle_beta   90.00
_cell.angle_gamma   90.00
#
_symmetry.space_group_name_H-M   'P 1'
#
loop_
_entity.id
_entity.type
_entity.pdbx_description
1 polymer ?
#
loop_
_entity_poly.entity_id
_entity_poly.type
_entity_poly.pdbx_seq_one_letter_code
_entity_poly.pdbx_strand_id
1 'polypeptide(L)' 'MGHRDPPGGNFAIHQLAWLLARPEVTAPVIGVTRPRHLADALSACELELSADDRAALERAYVPHRVAGFE' A
#
# COMPACT_ATOMS: atom_id res chain seq x y z
N MET A 1 -18.13 8.42 5.23
CA MET A 1 -17.41 7.79 4.11
C MET A 1 -16.82 6.51 4.66
N GLY A 2 -17.47 5.36 4.42
CA GLY A 2 -17.20 4.12 5.13
C GLY A 2 -15.81 3.56 4.79
N HIS A 3 -14.96 3.43 5.81
CA HIS A 3 -13.73 2.64 5.76
C HIS A 3 -14.15 1.21 5.39
N ARG A 4 -13.99 0.82 4.13
CA ARG A 4 -14.13 -0.58 3.74
C ARG A 4 -12.80 -1.23 4.04
N ASP A 5 -12.75 -2.07 5.06
CA ASP A 5 -11.63 -2.98 5.25
C ASP A 5 -11.56 -3.93 4.04
N PRO A 6 -10.38 -4.14 3.44
CA PRO A 6 -10.22 -5.12 2.38
C PRO A 6 -10.43 -6.53 2.98
N PRO A 7 -10.82 -7.51 2.16
CA PRO A 7 -10.97 -8.88 2.65
C PRO A 7 -9.63 -9.38 3.20
N GLY A 8 -9.53 -9.58 4.51
CA GLY A 8 -8.39 -10.25 5.14
C GLY A 8 -7.25 -9.37 5.68
N GLY A 9 -7.51 -8.21 6.31
CA GLY A 9 -6.54 -7.61 7.25
C GLY A 9 -6.46 -6.08 7.26
N ASN A 10 -5.42 -5.54 7.91
CA ASN A 10 -5.20 -4.10 8.07
C ASN A 10 -4.97 -3.44 6.69
N PHE A 11 -5.80 -2.45 6.34
CA PHE A 11 -5.77 -1.74 5.06
C PHE A 11 -4.42 -1.07 4.78
N ALA A 12 -3.76 -0.53 5.81
CA ALA A 12 -2.46 0.13 5.64
C ALA A 12 -1.37 -0.86 5.20
N ILE A 13 -1.39 -2.07 5.76
CA ILE A 13 -0.42 -3.13 5.44
C ILE A 13 -0.62 -3.58 3.99
N HIS A 14 -1.86 -3.81 3.56
CA HIS A 14 -2.17 -4.26 2.19
C HIS A 14 -1.77 -3.22 1.13
N GLN A 15 -2.04 -1.94 1.39
CA GLN A 15 -1.68 -0.86 0.49
C GLN A 15 -0.15 -0.72 0.35
N LEU A 16 0.59 -0.87 1.46
CA LEU A 16 2.05 -0.83 1.45
C LEU A 16 2.64 -2.06 0.75
N ALA A 17 2.13 -3.26 1.02
CA ALA A 17 2.56 -4.49 0.35
C ALA A 17 2.31 -4.41 -1.17
N TRP A 18 1.17 -3.85 -1.58
CA TRP A 18 0.86 -3.60 -2.99
C TRP A 18 1.86 -2.64 -3.63
N LEU A 19 2.18 -1.54 -2.94
CA LEU A 19 3.15 -0.56 -3.43
C LEU A 19 4.55 -1.17 -3.55
N LEU A 20 4.97 -2.00 -2.59
CA LEU A 20 6.25 -2.70 -2.57
C LEU A 20 6.36 -3.77 -3.66
N ALA A 21 5.25 -4.42 -4.03
CA ALA A 21 5.22 -5.42 -5.09
C ALA A 21 5.35 -4.85 -6.51
N ARG A 22 5.37 -3.51 -6.66
CA ARG A 22 5.49 -2.86 -7.96
C ARG A 22 6.95 -2.83 -8.43
N PRO A 23 7.26 -3.31 -9.65
CA PRO A 23 8.64 -3.33 -10.14
C PRO A 23 9.26 -1.94 -10.31
N GLU A 24 8.43 -0.90 -10.45
CA GLU A 24 8.88 0.48 -10.58
C GLU A 24 9.23 1.13 -9.23
N VAL A 25 8.91 0.47 -8.11
CA VAL A 25 9.13 0.99 -6.75
C VAL A 25 10.35 0.30 -6.16
N THR A 26 11.42 1.06 -5.92
CA THR A 26 12.61 0.54 -5.21
C THR A 26 12.39 0.45 -3.71
N ALA A 27 11.87 1.52 -3.09
CA ALA A 27 11.51 1.57 -1.68
C ALA A 27 10.59 2.77 -1.39
N PRO A 28 9.51 2.61 -0.60
CA PRO A 28 8.70 3.72 -0.11
C PRO A 28 9.38 4.45 1.06
N VAL A 29 9.23 5.77 1.12
CA VAL A 29 9.65 6.58 2.28
C VAL A 29 8.47 6.73 3.23
N ILE A 30 8.62 6.25 4.48
CA ILE A 30 7.53 6.19 5.45
C ILE A 30 7.87 7.05 6.67
N GLY A 31 7.08 8.10 6.90
CA GLY A 31 7.15 8.91 8.11
C GLY A 31 6.17 8.40 9.18
N VAL A 32 6.66 8.04 10.37
CA VAL A 32 5.82 7.55 11.47
C VAL A 32 6.08 8.32 12.76
N THR A 33 5.00 8.66 13.49
CA THR A 33 5.06 9.31 14.81
C THR A 33 4.62 8.37 15.94
N ARG A 34 4.20 7.14 15.60
CA ARG A 34 3.70 6.14 16.55
C ARG A 34 4.31 4.77 16.23
N PRO A 35 4.79 4.01 17.23
CA PRO A 35 5.46 2.72 17.01
C PRO A 35 4.63 1.70 16.24
N ARG A 36 3.31 1.67 16.46
CA ARG A 36 2.40 0.75 15.74
C ARG A 36 2.47 0.89 14.20
N HIS A 37 2.68 2.10 13.68
CA HIS A 37 2.75 2.30 12.23
C HIS A 37 4.08 1.76 11.66
N LEU A 38 5.14 1.73 12.48
CA LEU A 38 6.38 1.07 12.10
C LEU A 38 6.18 -0.45 12.02
N ALA A 39 5.48 -1.03 12.99
CA ALA A 39 5.16 -2.46 12.98
C ALA A 39 4.33 -2.84 11.74
N ASP A 40 3.29 -2.07 11.41
CA ASP A 40 2.49 -2.28 10.19
C ASP A 40 3.36 -2.22 8.92
N ALA A 41 4.28 -1.26 8.84
CA ALA A 41 5.19 -1.13 7.69
C ALA A 41 6.15 -2.32 7.56
N LEU A 42 6.66 -2.84 8.69
CA LEU A 42 7.51 -4.03 8.70
C LEU A 42 6.73 -5.27 8.27
N SER A 43 5.51 -5.45 8.77
CA SER A 43 4.64 -6.56 8.35
C SER A 43 4.29 -6.51 6.86
N ALA A 44 4.19 -5.32 6.26
CA ALA A 44 3.93 -5.18 4.83
C ALA A 44 5.08 -5.69 3.95
N CYS A 45 6.33 -5.65 4.44
CA CYS A 45 7.50 -6.16 3.72
C CYS A 45 7.52 -7.68 3.58
N GLU A 46 6.79 -8.39 4.46
CA GLU A 46 6.72 -9.85 4.50
C GLU A 46 5.41 -10.39 3.90
N LEU A 47 4.48 -9.50 3.55
CA LEU A 47 3.16 -9.86 3.05
C LEU A 47 3.17 -10.07 1.54
N GLU A 48 2.90 -11.31 1.11
CA GLU A 48 2.57 -11.62 -0.28
C GLU A 48 1.06 -11.48 -0.49
N LEU A 49 0.66 -10.64 -1.45
CA LEU A 49 -0.75 -10.45 -1.79
C LEU A 49 -1.24 -11.52 -2.76
N SER A 50 -2.46 -12.00 -2.55
CA SER A 50 -3.14 -12.83 -3.53
C SER A 50 -3.41 -12.04 -4.82
N ALA A 51 -3.62 -12.76 -5.93
CA ALA A 51 -3.96 -12.12 -7.20
C ALA A 51 -5.27 -11.31 -7.10
N ASP A 52 -6.24 -11.80 -6.33
CA ASP A 52 -7.53 -11.14 -6.13
C ASP A 52 -7.40 -9.86 -5.31
N ASP A 53 -6.59 -9.88 -4.23
CA ASP A 53 -6.33 -8.69 -3.42
C ASP A 53 -5.59 -7.62 -4.21
N ARG A 54 -4.57 -8.04 -4.98
CA ARG A 54 -3.84 -7.11 -5.86
C ARG A 54 -4.78 -6.48 -6.89
N ALA A 55 -5.63 -7.28 -7.55
CA ALA A 55 -6.59 -6.79 -8.51
C ALA A 55 -7.64 -5.86 -7.89
N ALA A 56 -8.03 -6.09 -6.64
CA ALA A 56 -8.93 -5.21 -5.90
C ALA A 56 -8.30 -3.83 -5.62
N LEU A 57 -7.02 -3.81 -5.23
CA LEU A 57 -6.27 -2.58 -4.95
C LEU A 57 -5.97 -1.80 -6.24
N GLU A 58 -5.59 -2.49 -7.32
CA GLU A 58 -5.33 -1.87 -8.63
C GLU A 58 -6.57 -1.18 -9.21
N ARG A 59 -7.76 -1.80 -9.10
CA ARG A 59 -9.01 -1.21 -9.58
C ARG A 59 -9.37 0.10 -8.85
N ALA A 60 -8.92 0.25 -7.61
CA ALA A 60 -9.15 1.47 -6.84
C ALA A 60 -8.11 2.56 -7.14
N TYR A 61 -6.95 2.20 -7.70
CA TYR A 61 -5.87 3.14 -7.97
C TYR A 61 -6.10 3.94 -9.25
N VAL A 62 -6.16 5.27 -9.12
CA VAL A 62 -6.23 6.21 -10.25
C VAL A 62 -4.86 6.88 -10.42
N PRO A 63 -4.13 6.63 -11.53
CA PRO A 63 -2.85 7.29 -11.79
C PRO A 63 -3.03 8.81 -11.85
N HIS A 64 -2.22 9.53 -11.08
CA HIS A 64 -2.18 10.98 -11.14
C HIS A 64 -1.14 11.41 -12.16
N ARG A 65 -1.46 12.39 -13.01
CA ARG A 65 -0.44 12.98 -13.89
C ARG A 65 0.65 13.62 -13.04
N VAL A 66 1.88 13.58 -13.54
CA VAL A 66 3.02 14.25 -12.91
C VAL A 66 2.67 15.73 -12.73
N ALA A 67 2.60 16.16 -11.48
CA ALA A 67 2.44 17.56 -11.13
C ALA A 67 3.84 18.10 -10.77
N GLY A 68 4.47 18.79 -11.72
CA GLY A 68 5.80 19.36 -11.60
C GLY A 68 5.93 20.59 -12.51
N PHE A 69 7.05 21.30 -12.40
CA PHE A 69 7.32 22.52 -13.17
C PHE A 69 7.75 22.18 -14.61
N GLU A 70 7.22 22.93 -15.58
CA GLU A 70 7.91 23.20 -16.86
C GLU A 70 9.15 24.08 -16.63
#